data_AF-F3BAD7-F1
#
_entry.id   AF-F3BAD7-F1
#
_cell.length_a   1.000
_cell.length_b   1.000
_cell.length_c   1.000
_cell.angle_alpha   90.00
_cell.angle_beta   90.00
_cell.angle_gamma   90.00
#
_symmetry.space_group_name_H-M   'P 1'
#
loop_
_entity.id
_entity.type
_entity.pdbx_description
1 polymer ?
#
loop_
_entity_poly.entity_id
_entity_poly.type
_entity_poly.pdbx_seq_one_letter_code
_entity_poly.pdbx_strand_id
1 'polypeptide(L)'
;MKAEFLKNFGLEQDAIDKIMAENAKDVSAEQEKTKNAESEANSYKEQLETATASLEKFKNVDPEAMKGEIESLNQQLKDQKAEYEAQEADRVFKESVKTAIREAGGRNEKSVMALLDMDALKESKNQSEDIKKALETVKESDAYLFGSKEPIDNAVTITGGAGSGSNLDAVRAAMGLPAKKD
;
A
#
# COMPACT_ATOMS: atom_id res chain seq x y z
N MET A 1 -5.17 -31.66 -71.88
CA MET A 1 -5.67 -32.43 -73.04
C MET A 1 -4.57 -33.33 -73.58
N LYS A 2 -4.84 -34.42 -74.32
CA LYS A 2 -3.79 -35.27 -74.92
C LYS A 2 -3.75 -35.07 -76.44
N ALA A 3 -2.57 -34.89 -77.02
CA ALA A 3 -2.41 -34.72 -78.48
C ALA A 3 -2.94 -35.92 -79.29
N GLU A 4 -2.74 -37.15 -78.78
CA GLU A 4 -3.26 -38.39 -79.37
C GLU A 4 -4.79 -38.40 -79.49
N PHE A 5 -5.50 -37.76 -78.56
CA PHE A 5 -6.96 -37.63 -78.63
C PHE A 5 -7.37 -36.79 -79.84
N LEU A 6 -6.68 -35.66 -80.08
CA LEU A 6 -6.96 -34.76 -81.20
C LEU A 6 -6.56 -35.37 -82.56
N LYS A 7 -5.47 -36.14 -82.60
CA LYS A 7 -5.06 -36.92 -83.80
C LYS A 7 -6.14 -37.93 -84.22
N ASN A 8 -6.74 -38.62 -83.25
CA ASN A 8 -7.82 -39.59 -83.52
C ASN A 8 -9.11 -38.94 -84.07
N PHE A 9 -9.26 -37.61 -83.96
CA PHE A 9 -10.35 -36.84 -84.59
C PHE A 9 -10.00 -36.33 -86.00
N GLY A 10 -8.82 -36.66 -86.54
CA GLY A 10 -8.43 -36.29 -87.89
C GLY A 10 -7.96 -34.84 -88.05
N LEU A 11 -7.53 -34.19 -86.97
CA LEU A 11 -6.97 -32.84 -87.02
C LEU A 11 -5.52 -32.87 -87.53
N GLU A 12 -5.15 -31.86 -88.33
CA GLU A 12 -3.76 -31.70 -88.79
C GLU A 12 -2.83 -31.26 -87.64
N GLN A 13 -1.55 -31.62 -87.76
CA GLN A 13 -0.54 -31.40 -86.72
C GLN A 13 -0.42 -29.91 -86.30
N ASP A 14 -0.46 -28.98 -87.25
CA ASP A 14 -0.43 -27.54 -86.96
C ASP A 14 -1.62 -27.05 -86.12
N ALA A 15 -2.81 -27.62 -86.34
CA ALA A 15 -4.00 -27.30 -85.55
C ALA A 15 -3.91 -27.90 -84.15
N ILE A 16 -3.38 -29.13 -84.04
CA ILE A 16 -3.14 -29.80 -82.76
C ILE A 16 -2.14 -29.01 -81.91
N ASP A 17 -1.05 -28.54 -82.50
CA ASP A 17 -0.01 -27.80 -81.79
C ASP A 17 -0.53 -26.47 -81.25
N LYS A 18 -1.36 -25.75 -82.02
CA LYS A 18 -2.06 -24.53 -81.57
C LYS A 18 -3.04 -24.80 -80.43
N ILE A 19 -3.86 -25.84 -80.53
CA ILE A 19 -4.84 -26.21 -79.48
C ILE A 19 -4.12 -26.61 -78.19
N MET A 20 -3.04 -27.40 -78.30
CA MET A 20 -2.25 -27.80 -77.15
C MET A 20 -1.53 -26.61 -76.50
N ALA A 21 -1.03 -25.66 -77.29
CA ALA A 21 -0.42 -24.43 -76.77
C ALA A 21 -1.41 -23.56 -76.00
N GLU A 22 -2.62 -23.37 -76.52
CA GLU A 22 -3.67 -22.60 -75.84
C GLU A 22 -4.18 -23.33 -74.60
N ASN A 23 -4.38 -24.65 -74.68
CA ASN A 23 -4.75 -25.46 -73.52
C ASN A 23 -3.67 -25.44 -72.44
N ALA A 24 -2.38 -25.42 -72.81
CA ALA A 24 -1.29 -25.31 -71.86
C ALA A 24 -1.28 -23.94 -71.15
N LYS A 25 -1.59 -22.86 -71.86
CA LYS A 25 -1.78 -21.53 -71.24
C LYS A 25 -2.95 -21.53 -70.26
N ASP A 26 -4.12 -22.04 -70.68
CA ASP A 26 -5.31 -22.08 -69.83
C ASP A 26 -5.08 -22.92 -68.56
N VAL A 27 -4.49 -24.10 -68.71
CA VAL A 27 -4.15 -24.97 -67.58
C VAL A 27 -3.15 -24.29 -66.64
N SER A 28 -2.17 -23.58 -67.18
CA SER A 28 -1.19 -22.85 -66.36
C SER A 28 -1.85 -21.72 -65.59
N ALA A 29 -2.73 -20.94 -66.22
CA ALA A 29 -3.47 -19.85 -65.59
C ALA A 29 -4.42 -20.38 -64.48
N GLU A 30 -5.09 -21.51 -64.71
CA GLU A 30 -5.97 -22.10 -63.71
C GLU A 30 -5.20 -22.73 -62.55
N GLN A 31 -4.05 -23.35 -62.81
CA GLN A 31 -3.13 -23.82 -61.78
C GLN A 31 -2.59 -22.68 -60.90
N GLU A 32 -2.28 -21.53 -61.51
CA GLU A 32 -1.83 -20.35 -60.78
C GLU A 32 -2.93 -19.79 -59.87
N LYS A 33 -4.17 -19.67 -60.36
CA LYS A 33 -5.33 -19.31 -59.53
C LYS A 33 -5.55 -20.29 -58.38
N THR A 34 -5.45 -21.58 -58.65
CA THR A 34 -5.64 -22.63 -57.64
C THR A 34 -4.57 -22.53 -56.55
N LYS A 35 -3.29 -22.35 -56.93
CA LYS A 35 -2.20 -22.14 -55.96
C LYS A 35 -2.39 -20.88 -55.13
N ASN A 36 -2.83 -19.78 -55.75
CA ASN A 36 -3.11 -18.55 -55.03
C ASN A 36 -4.26 -18.75 -54.03
N ALA A 37 -5.35 -19.38 -54.46
CA ALA A 37 -6.48 -19.70 -53.60
C ALA A 37 -6.10 -20.63 -52.43
N GLU A 38 -5.27 -21.65 -52.68
CA GLU A 38 -4.73 -22.54 -51.64
C GLU A 38 -3.85 -21.76 -50.65
N SER A 39 -2.99 -20.88 -51.15
CA SER A 39 -2.14 -20.03 -50.31
C SER A 39 -2.95 -19.08 -49.44
N GLU A 40 -3.98 -18.44 -50.01
CA GLU A 40 -4.90 -17.58 -49.27
C GLU A 40 -5.68 -18.36 -48.22
N ALA A 41 -6.22 -19.53 -48.58
CA ALA A 41 -6.94 -20.40 -47.66
C ALA A 41 -6.06 -20.87 -46.49
N ASN A 42 -4.81 -21.24 -46.75
CA ASN A 42 -3.85 -21.61 -45.71
C ASN A 42 -3.55 -20.42 -44.79
N SER A 43 -3.33 -19.23 -45.36
CA SER A 43 -3.09 -18.02 -44.55
C SER A 43 -4.29 -17.67 -43.67
N TYR A 44 -5.52 -17.77 -44.20
CA TYR A 44 -6.73 -17.54 -43.41
C TYR A 44 -6.91 -18.57 -42.30
N LYS A 45 -6.56 -19.83 -42.56
CA LYS A 45 -6.61 -20.89 -41.55
C LYS A 45 -5.63 -20.61 -40.40
N GLU A 46 -4.38 -20.24 -40.70
CA GLU A 46 -3.39 -19.87 -39.69
C GLU A 46 -3.84 -18.66 -38.85
N GLN A 47 -4.41 -17.64 -39.50
CA GLN A 47 -4.96 -16.47 -38.80
C GLN A 47 -6.13 -16.86 -37.88
N LEU A 48 -7.03 -17.74 -38.34
CA LEU A 48 -8.14 -18.24 -37.54
C LEU A 48 -7.68 -19.05 -36.34
N GLU A 49 -6.71 -19.94 -36.51
CA GLU A 49 -6.13 -20.73 -35.41
C GLU A 49 -5.46 -19.80 -34.39
N THR A 50 -4.70 -18.81 -34.86
CA THR A 50 -4.05 -17.81 -33.99
C THR A 50 -5.06 -16.96 -33.22
N ALA A 51 -6.10 -16.48 -33.88
CA ALA A 51 -7.17 -15.71 -33.25
C ALA A 51 -7.94 -16.54 -32.23
N THR A 52 -8.25 -17.79 -32.56
CA THR A 52 -8.97 -18.72 -31.67
C THR A 52 -8.14 -19.03 -30.42
N ALA A 53 -6.85 -19.37 -30.58
CA ALA A 53 -5.94 -19.61 -29.47
C ALA A 53 -5.75 -18.35 -28.59
N SER A 54 -5.76 -17.16 -29.20
CA SER A 54 -5.69 -15.90 -28.47
C SER A 54 -6.96 -15.66 -27.66
N LEU A 55 -8.14 -15.88 -28.24
CA LEU A 55 -9.43 -15.77 -27.54
C LEU A 55 -9.56 -16.79 -26.40
N GLU A 56 -9.05 -18.01 -26.56
CA GLU A 56 -9.04 -19.01 -25.47
C GLU A 56 -8.23 -18.56 -24.26
N LYS A 57 -7.12 -17.83 -24.45
CA LYS A 57 -6.34 -17.26 -23.34
C LYS A 57 -7.15 -16.24 -22.52
N PHE A 58 -8.12 -15.57 -23.15
CA PHE A 58 -8.99 -14.60 -22.48
C PHE A 58 -10.29 -15.19 -21.93
N LYS A 59 -10.71 -16.39 -22.34
CA LYS A 59 -11.95 -17.03 -21.84
C LYS A 59 -11.96 -17.27 -20.33
N ASN A 60 -10.80 -17.50 -19.73
CA ASN A 60 -10.67 -17.75 -18.28
C ASN A 60 -10.35 -16.47 -17.49
N VAL A 61 -10.14 -15.34 -18.17
CA VAL A 61 -10.04 -14.04 -17.51
C VAL A 61 -11.46 -13.54 -17.41
N ASP A 62 -12.02 -13.55 -16.20
CA ASP A 62 -13.34 -12.97 -15.94
C ASP A 62 -13.16 -11.46 -15.68
N PRO A 63 -13.46 -10.59 -16.67
CA PRO A 63 -13.27 -9.15 -16.50
C PRO A 63 -14.18 -8.57 -15.42
N GLU A 64 -15.30 -9.20 -15.11
CA GLU A 64 -16.17 -8.77 -14.01
C GLU A 64 -15.60 -9.15 -12.66
N ALA A 65 -15.02 -10.35 -12.52
CA ALA A 65 -14.28 -10.73 -11.32
C ALA A 65 -13.08 -9.81 -11.06
N MET A 66 -12.33 -9.47 -12.12
CA MET A 66 -11.16 -8.59 -12.03
C MET A 66 -11.54 -7.16 -11.67
N LYS A 67 -12.66 -6.63 -12.18
CA LYS A 67 -13.20 -5.34 -11.74
C LYS A 67 -13.64 -5.37 -10.27
N GLY A 68 -14.35 -6.43 -9.85
CA GLY A 68 -14.76 -6.59 -8.46
C GLY A 68 -13.59 -6.65 -7.49
N GLU A 69 -12.50 -7.33 -7.87
CA GLU A 69 -11.27 -7.39 -7.08
C GLU A 69 -10.57 -6.02 -7.01
N ILE A 70 -10.53 -5.27 -8.12
CA ILE A 70 -10.00 -3.89 -8.15
C ILE A 70 -10.81 -2.96 -7.25
N GLU A 71 -12.14 -3.04 -7.28
CA GLU A 71 -13.01 -2.23 -6.40
C GLU A 71 -12.79 -2.58 -4.92
N SER A 72 -12.72 -3.88 -4.60
CA SER A 72 -12.44 -4.36 -3.24
C SER A 72 -11.07 -3.86 -2.74
N LEU A 73 -10.02 -3.99 -3.56
CA LEU A 73 -8.68 -3.52 -3.20
C LEU A 73 -8.61 -2.01 -3.02
N ASN A 74 -9.31 -1.24 -3.85
CA ASN A 74 -9.40 0.21 -3.71
C ASN A 74 -10.14 0.61 -2.42
N GLN A 75 -11.22 -0.09 -2.08
CA GLN A 75 -11.95 0.14 -0.84
C GLN A 75 -11.05 -0.17 0.38
N GLN A 76 -10.37 -1.32 0.38
CA GLN A 76 -9.42 -1.69 1.44
C GLN A 76 -8.29 -0.67 1.60
N LEU A 77 -7.72 -0.17 0.49
CA LEU A 77 -6.69 0.87 0.55
C LEU A 77 -7.20 2.19 1.15
N LYS A 78 -8.44 2.58 0.81
CA LYS A 78 -9.05 3.79 1.36
C LYS A 78 -9.31 3.65 2.85
N ASP A 79 -9.86 2.51 3.27
CA ASP A 79 -10.16 2.23 4.67
C ASP A 79 -8.86 2.14 5.50
N GLN A 80 -7.84 1.44 4.99
CA GLN A 80 -6.51 1.41 5.63
C GLN A 80 -5.90 2.80 5.76
N LYS A 81 -5.98 3.64 4.73
CA LYS A 81 -5.44 5.00 4.79
C LYS A 81 -6.13 5.82 5.87
N ALA A 82 -7.46 5.77 5.94
CA ALA A 82 -8.22 6.46 6.99
C ALA A 82 -7.88 5.94 8.39
N GLU A 83 -7.69 4.63 8.53
CA GLU A 83 -7.26 4.02 9.80
C GLU A 83 -5.86 4.46 10.20
N TYR A 84 -4.90 4.47 9.29
CA TYR A 84 -3.53 4.95 9.55
C TYR A 84 -3.51 6.43 9.94
N GLU A 85 -4.27 7.28 9.25
CA GLU A 85 -4.38 8.70 9.59
C GLU A 85 -5.00 8.90 10.99
N ALA A 86 -6.03 8.11 11.32
CA ALA A 86 -6.65 8.15 12.65
C ALA A 86 -5.71 7.63 13.75
N GLN A 87 -4.98 6.53 13.50
CA GLN A 87 -4.00 5.97 14.43
C GLN A 87 -2.83 6.92 14.68
N GLU A 88 -2.33 7.60 13.63
CA GLU A 88 -1.24 8.56 13.76
C GLU A 88 -1.70 9.80 14.55
N ALA A 89 -2.89 10.32 14.24
CA ALA A 89 -3.47 11.42 15.01
C ALA A 89 -3.67 11.04 16.49
N ASP A 90 -4.19 9.84 16.76
CA ASP A 90 -4.36 9.33 18.12
C ASP A 90 -3.01 9.15 18.85
N ARG A 91 -1.98 8.69 18.15
CA ARG A 91 -0.62 8.54 18.71
C ARG A 91 -0.03 9.90 19.08
N VAL A 92 -0.04 10.85 18.16
CA VAL A 92 0.49 12.21 18.38
C VAL A 92 -0.24 12.87 19.55
N PHE A 93 -1.57 12.73 19.61
CA PHE A 93 -2.37 13.22 20.72
C PHE A 93 -2.01 12.54 22.06
N LYS A 94 -1.88 11.22 22.09
CA LYS A 94 -1.45 10.51 23.30
C LYS A 94 -0.05 10.92 23.76
N GLU A 95 0.87 11.17 22.83
CA GLU A 95 2.22 11.65 23.16
C GLU A 95 2.20 13.07 23.74
N SER A 96 1.35 13.97 23.22
CA SER A 96 1.20 15.33 23.76
C SER A 96 0.62 15.33 25.17
N VAL A 97 -0.41 14.49 25.42
CA VAL A 97 -1.01 14.32 26.76
C VAL A 97 0.02 13.74 27.74
N LYS A 98 0.78 12.71 27.36
CA LYS A 98 1.86 12.17 28.23
C LYS A 98 2.89 13.22 28.59
N THR A 99 3.28 14.06 27.63
CA THR A 99 4.23 15.15 27.86
C THR A 99 3.67 16.17 28.84
N ALA A 100 2.41 16.59 28.66
CA ALA A 100 1.73 17.49 29.59
C ALA A 100 1.61 16.91 31.00
N ILE A 101 1.34 15.60 31.13
CA ILE A 101 1.30 14.91 32.43
C ILE A 101 2.68 14.97 33.11
N ARG A 102 3.77 14.72 32.39
CA ARG A 102 5.14 14.81 32.94
C ARG A 102 5.45 16.22 33.41
N GLU A 103 5.12 17.23 32.60
CA GLU A 103 5.31 18.64 32.95
C GLU A 103 4.49 19.06 34.19
N ALA A 104 3.28 18.52 34.34
CA ALA A 104 2.44 18.71 35.52
C ALA A 104 2.95 17.97 36.78
N GLY A 105 3.96 17.10 36.63
CA GLY A 105 4.58 16.31 37.69
C GLY A 105 3.88 14.98 37.95
N GLY A 106 3.16 14.40 36.98
CA GLY A 106 2.48 13.12 37.15
C GLY A 106 3.45 11.97 37.45
N ARG A 107 3.20 11.25 38.55
CA ARG A 107 4.00 10.09 39.00
C ARG A 107 3.82 8.86 38.10
N ASN A 108 2.64 8.69 37.51
CA ASN A 108 2.34 7.63 36.55
C ASN A 108 1.44 8.15 35.43
N GLU A 109 2.03 8.33 34.25
CA GLU A 109 1.35 8.82 33.05
C GLU A 109 0.11 7.99 32.69
N LYS A 110 0.17 6.66 32.83
CA LYS A 110 -0.96 5.79 32.45
C LYS A 110 -2.15 5.98 33.39
N SER A 111 -1.88 6.14 34.69
CA SER A 111 -2.93 6.32 35.69
C SER A 111 -3.59 7.69 35.56
N VAL A 112 -2.81 8.75 35.33
CA VAL A 112 -3.36 10.10 35.11
C VAL A 112 -4.13 10.16 33.78
N MET A 113 -3.60 9.57 32.71
CA MET A 113 -4.27 9.53 31.41
C MET A 113 -5.60 8.78 31.43
N ALA A 114 -5.75 7.75 32.28
CA ALA A 114 -7.01 7.01 32.43
C ALA A 114 -8.13 7.82 33.11
N LEU A 115 -7.77 8.90 33.82
CA LEU A 115 -8.72 9.80 34.48
C LEU A 115 -9.10 11.00 33.60
N LEU A 116 -8.41 11.18 32.47
CA LEU A 116 -8.70 12.24 31.51
C LEU A 116 -9.73 11.76 30.48
N ASP A 117 -10.65 12.65 30.12
CA ASP A 117 -11.56 12.43 29.01
C ASP A 117 -10.84 12.65 27.68
N MET A 118 -10.23 11.57 27.17
CA MET A 118 -9.39 11.61 25.98
C MET A 118 -10.18 11.96 24.71
N ASP A 119 -11.47 11.64 24.66
CA ASP A 119 -12.30 11.91 23.49
C ASP A 119 -12.74 13.38 23.47
N ALA A 120 -13.18 13.93 24.62
CA ALA A 120 -13.47 15.36 24.73
C ALA A 120 -12.22 16.24 24.48
N LEU A 121 -11.05 15.80 24.95
CA LEU A 121 -9.78 16.52 24.75
C LEU A 121 -9.28 16.44 23.29
N LYS A 122 -9.59 15.38 22.55
CA LYS A 122 -9.29 15.30 21.10
C LYS A 122 -10.17 16.24 20.29
N GLU A 123 -11.46 16.34 20.63
CA GLU A 123 -12.42 17.19 19.94
C GLU A 123 -12.28 18.67 20.28
N SER A 124 -11.51 19.01 21.33
CA SER A 124 -11.26 20.39 21.72
C SER A 124 -10.51 21.18 20.64
N LYS A 125 -10.96 22.42 20.43
CA LYS A 125 -10.26 23.41 19.59
C LYS A 125 -8.96 23.93 20.23
N ASN A 126 -8.86 23.90 21.55
CA ASN A 126 -7.72 24.39 22.34
C ASN A 126 -7.12 23.26 23.19
N GLN A 127 -6.69 22.18 22.52
CA GLN A 127 -6.20 20.96 23.17
C GLN A 127 -5.17 21.23 24.28
N SER A 128 -4.20 22.12 24.06
CA SER A 128 -3.17 22.43 25.07
C SER A 128 -3.72 23.03 26.37
N GLU A 129 -4.68 23.96 26.27
CA GLU A 129 -5.28 24.59 27.46
C GLU A 129 -6.22 23.65 28.18
N ASP A 130 -7.03 22.90 27.43
CA ASP A 130 -8.01 21.99 28.02
C ASP A 130 -7.34 20.77 28.66
N ILE A 131 -6.23 20.28 28.08
CA ILE A 131 -5.39 19.26 28.73
C ILE A 131 -4.86 19.79 30.07
N LYS A 132 -4.38 21.04 30.13
CA LYS A 132 -3.88 21.63 31.39
C LYS A 132 -4.98 21.75 32.44
N LYS A 133 -6.16 22.25 32.08
CA LYS A 133 -7.31 22.36 32.99
C LYS A 133 -7.77 20.98 33.49
N ALA A 134 -7.81 19.99 32.61
CA ALA A 134 -8.16 18.63 32.98
C ALA A 134 -7.11 18.05 33.94
N LEU A 135 -5.82 18.29 33.70
CA LEU A 135 -4.74 17.90 34.62
C LEU A 135 -4.82 18.60 35.97
N GLU A 136 -5.19 19.89 36.02
CA GLU A 136 -5.41 20.62 37.27
C GLU A 136 -6.58 20.02 38.06
N THR A 137 -7.69 19.68 37.38
CA THR A 137 -8.85 19.03 38.01
C THR A 137 -8.51 17.65 38.57
N VAL A 138 -7.75 16.85 37.83
CA VAL A 138 -7.26 15.54 38.30
C VAL A 138 -6.24 15.71 39.43
N LYS A 139 -5.47 16.80 39.45
CA LYS A 139 -4.54 17.10 40.54
C LYS A 139 -5.23 17.53 41.82
N GLU A 140 -6.36 18.22 41.73
CA GLU A 140 -7.17 18.58 42.89
C GLU A 140 -7.89 17.38 43.50
N SER A 141 -8.40 16.47 42.66
CA SER A 141 -9.11 15.26 43.09
C SER A 141 -8.16 14.13 43.52
N ASP A 142 -7.11 13.89 42.74
CA ASP A 142 -6.17 12.78 42.88
C ASP A 142 -4.72 13.27 43.06
N ALA A 143 -4.49 14.18 44.03
CA ALA A 143 -3.20 14.79 44.30
C ALA A 143 -2.04 13.79 44.50
N TYR A 144 -2.34 12.59 45.00
CA TYR A 144 -1.36 11.51 45.21
C TYR A 144 -0.74 10.98 43.90
N LEU A 145 -1.38 11.20 42.76
CA LEU A 145 -0.86 10.86 41.44
C LEU A 145 0.18 11.85 40.93
N PHE A 146 0.37 12.99 41.60
CA PHE A 146 1.31 14.03 41.21
C PHE A 146 2.43 14.21 42.24
N GLY A 147 3.59 14.62 41.78
CA GLY A 147 4.72 14.99 42.62
C GLY A 147 4.39 16.26 43.40
N SER A 148 4.64 16.23 44.71
CA SER A 148 4.74 17.43 45.52
C SER A 148 6.03 18.15 45.10
N LYS A 149 5.96 19.46 44.87
CA LYS A 149 7.15 20.30 44.61
C LYS A 149 7.84 20.57 45.95
N GLU A 150 8.40 19.51 46.53
CA GLU A 150 9.14 19.60 47.80
C GLU A 150 10.48 20.32 47.55
N PRO A 151 10.88 21.28 48.41
CA PRO A 151 12.12 22.05 48.23
C PRO A 151 13.39 21.21 48.41
N ILE A 152 13.26 19.96 48.84
CA ILE A 152 14.37 19.02 48.99
C ILE A 152 14.04 17.79 48.14
N ASP A 153 14.81 17.59 47.08
CA ASP A 153 14.77 16.35 46.31
C ASP A 153 15.39 15.26 47.21
N ASN A 154 14.56 14.46 47.86
CA ASN A 154 15.02 13.32 48.66
C ASN A 154 15.54 12.25 47.71
N ALA A 155 16.75 12.44 47.19
CA ALA A 155 17.46 11.43 46.42
C ALA A 155 17.52 10.16 47.28
N VAL A 156 16.80 9.11 46.84
CA VAL A 156 16.90 7.78 47.43
C VAL A 156 18.29 7.27 47.08
N THR A 157 19.26 7.55 47.95
CA THR A 157 20.56 6.90 47.88
C THR A 157 20.37 5.45 48.33
N ILE A 158 20.97 4.52 47.59
CA ILE A 158 21.12 3.14 48.06
C ILE A 158 21.80 3.21 49.44
N THR A 159 21.14 2.64 50.45
CA THR A 159 21.70 2.49 51.80
C THR A 159 22.79 1.42 51.77
N GLY A 160 23.95 1.79 51.24
CA GLY A 160 25.10 0.90 51.13
C GLY A 160 26.04 1.26 49.98
N GLY A 161 26.76 2.37 50.08
CA GLY A 161 27.82 2.66 49.12
C GLY A 161 28.39 4.06 49.27
N ALA A 162 29.65 4.13 49.68
CA ALA A 162 30.41 5.37 49.86
C ALA A 162 30.40 6.23 48.58
N GLY A 163 29.90 7.47 48.70
CA GLY A 163 29.84 8.47 47.63
C GLY A 163 29.96 9.87 48.22
N SER A 164 31.18 10.39 48.16
CA SER A 164 31.66 11.68 48.65
C SER A 164 30.97 12.90 48.00
N GLY A 165 30.67 13.95 48.80
CA GLY A 165 30.81 15.33 48.30
C GLY A 165 29.74 16.38 48.62
N SER A 166 28.44 16.06 48.63
CA SER A 166 27.37 17.10 48.57
C SER A 166 26.50 17.24 49.84
N ASN A 167 26.63 16.32 50.80
CA ASN A 167 25.69 16.25 51.93
C ASN A 167 25.92 17.28 53.04
N LEU A 168 27.10 17.92 53.11
CA LEU A 168 27.40 18.86 54.20
C LEU A 168 26.68 20.21 54.07
N ASP A 169 26.44 20.69 52.84
CA ASP A 169 25.74 21.96 52.63
C ASP A 169 24.21 21.80 52.79
N ALA A 170 23.66 20.65 52.38
CA ALA A 170 22.25 20.30 52.62
C ALA A 170 21.95 20.15 54.12
N VAL A 171 22.82 19.46 54.87
CA VAL A 171 22.70 19.34 56.34
C VAL A 171 22.86 20.69 57.03
N ARG A 172 23.73 21.56 56.51
CA ARG A 172 23.93 22.90 57.07
C ARG A 172 22.71 23.81 56.87
N ALA A 173 22.10 23.77 55.70
CA ALA A 173 20.85 24.47 55.42
C ALA A 173 19.70 23.97 56.31
N ALA A 174 19.59 22.65 56.52
CA ALA A 174 18.60 22.07 57.43
C ALA A 174 18.81 22.47 58.90
N MET A 175 20.06 22.74 59.30
CA MET A 175 20.42 23.25 60.63
C MET A 175 20.39 24.79 60.73
N GLY A 176 19.97 25.51 59.68
CA GLY A 176 19.86 26.98 59.67
C GLY A 176 21.19 27.74 59.65
N LEU A 177 22.28 27.10 59.23
CA LEU A 177 23.62 27.69 59.18
C LEU A 177 23.96 28.19 57.75
N PRO A 178 24.73 29.29 57.59
CA PRO A 178 25.06 29.84 56.28
C PRO A 178 26.04 28.98 55.48
N ALA A 179 25.95 29.04 54.14
CA ALA A 179 26.80 28.29 53.21
C ALA A 179 28.30 28.54 53.45
N LYS A 180 29.14 27.53 53.20
CA LYS A 180 30.59 27.65 53.40
C LYS A 180 31.12 28.67 52.38
N LYS A 181 31.69 29.77 52.86
CA LYS A 181 32.58 30.57 52.01
C LYS A 181 33.90 29.83 51.90
N ASP A 182 34.38 29.67 50.67
CA ASP A 182 35.67 29.06 50.34
C ASP A 182 36.85 29.70 51.07
#